data_AF-A0A928DZ06-F1
#
_entry.id   AF-A0A928DZ06-F1
#
_cell.length_a   1.000
_cell.length_b   1.000
_cell.length_c   1.000
_cell.angle_alpha   90.00
_cell.angle_beta   90.00
_cell.angle_gamma   90.00
#
_symmetry.space_group_name_H-M   'P 1'
#
loop_
_entity.id
_entity.type
_entity.pdbx_description
1 polymer ?
#
loop_
_entity_poly.entity_id
_entity_poly.type
_entity_poly.pdbx_seq_one_letter_code
_entity_poly.pdbx_strand_id
1 'polypeptide(L)'
;MIRNLLKSTLFFALSLIGLNIAQAENPIFPGWYADPEVIIYGDTYWIYPTYSAPFNDQTFFDAFSSKDLVNWTKHEKILTTKEVTWARRAMWAPSVLQ
;
A
#
# COMPACT_ATOMS: atom_id res chain seq x y z
N MET A 1 -42.98 -12.20 -25.76
CA MET A 1 -42.77 -11.86 -24.33
C MET A 1 -41.59 -12.63 -23.69
N ILE A 2 -41.44 -13.94 -23.92
CA ILE A 2 -40.39 -14.78 -23.29
C ILE A 2 -38.94 -14.45 -23.73
N ARG A 3 -38.73 -14.00 -24.97
CA ARG A 3 -37.40 -13.66 -25.50
C ARG A 3 -36.75 -12.43 -24.86
N ASN A 4 -37.55 -11.48 -24.36
CA ASN A 4 -37.02 -10.29 -23.68
C ASN A 4 -36.67 -10.58 -22.23
N LEU A 5 -37.38 -11.55 -21.62
CA LEU A 5 -37.09 -12.03 -20.27
C LEU A 5 -35.74 -12.77 -20.23
N LEU A 6 -35.48 -13.68 -21.17
CA LEU A 6 -34.19 -14.40 -21.28
C LEU A 6 -32.98 -13.47 -21.51
N LYS A 7 -33.15 -12.40 -22.30
CA LYS A 7 -32.10 -11.39 -22.51
C LYS A 7 -31.85 -10.56 -21.25
N SER A 8 -32.91 -10.18 -20.53
CA SER A 8 -32.81 -9.43 -19.27
C SER A 8 -32.08 -10.22 -18.17
N THR A 9 -32.36 -11.52 -18.04
CA THR A 9 -31.70 -12.37 -17.04
C THR A 9 -30.22 -12.59 -17.35
N LEU A 10 -29.86 -12.71 -18.64
CA LEU A 10 -28.48 -12.89 -19.08
C LEU A 10 -27.63 -11.63 -18.86
N PHE A 11 -28.20 -10.44 -19.04
CA PHE A 11 -27.54 -9.16 -18.75
C PHE A 11 -27.32 -8.95 -17.24
N PHE A 12 -28.29 -9.32 -16.40
CA PHE A 12 -28.15 -9.22 -14.95
C PHE A 12 -27.09 -10.19 -14.40
N ALA A 13 -27.05 -11.43 -14.92
CA ALA A 13 -26.03 -12.41 -14.59
C ALA A 13 -24.62 -11.97 -15.00
N LEU A 14 -24.45 -11.29 -16.15
CA LEU A 14 -23.15 -10.72 -16.55
C LEU A 14 -22.69 -9.57 -15.64
N SER A 15 -23.62 -8.77 -15.11
CA SER A 15 -23.28 -7.64 -14.22
C SER A 15 -22.73 -8.08 -12.86
N LEU A 16 -23.11 -9.27 -12.38
CA LEU A 16 -22.64 -9.83 -11.11
C LEU A 16 -21.25 -10.47 -11.20
N ILE A 17 -20.81 -10.86 -12.40
CA ILE A 17 -19.49 -11.49 -12.62
C ILE A 17 -18.36 -10.45 -12.59
N GLY A 18 -18.68 -9.14 -12.72
CA GLY A 18 -17.70 -8.05 -12.78
C GLY A 18 -17.43 -7.30 -11.48
N LEU A 19 -18.11 -7.62 -10.38
CA LEU A 19 -17.86 -6.98 -9.08
C LEU A 19 -16.61 -7.59 -8.42
N ASN A 20 -15.44 -7.17 -8.89
CA ASN A 20 -14.22 -7.30 -8.09
C ASN A 20 -14.35 -6.33 -6.91
N ILE A 21 -14.90 -6.80 -5.80
CA ILE A 21 -14.80 -6.07 -4.54
C ILE A 21 -13.31 -6.09 -4.18
N ALA A 22 -12.66 -4.96 -4.42
CA ALA A 22 -11.26 -4.72 -4.07
C ALA A 22 -11.12 -4.93 -2.56
N GLN A 23 -10.53 -6.07 -2.17
CA GLN A 23 -10.31 -6.43 -0.77
C GLN A 23 -8.83 -6.30 -0.48
N ALA A 24 -8.48 -5.46 0.50
CA ALA A 24 -7.10 -5.35 0.96
C ALA A 24 -6.72 -6.63 1.75
N GLU A 25 -5.53 -7.15 1.47
CA GLU A 25 -4.96 -8.31 2.18
C GLU A 25 -4.43 -7.92 3.57
N ASN A 26 -4.17 -8.90 4.44
CA ASN A 26 -3.46 -8.68 5.69
C ASN A 26 -2.26 -9.64 5.82
N PRO A 27 -1.01 -9.16 5.73
CA PRO A 27 -0.62 -7.74 5.60
C PRO A 27 -0.97 -7.14 4.23
N ILE A 28 -1.19 -5.82 4.18
CA ILE A 28 -1.58 -5.08 2.96
C ILE A 28 -0.48 -5.06 1.88
N PHE A 29 0.76 -5.34 2.25
CA PHE A 29 1.88 -5.61 1.35
C PHE A 29 2.90 -6.54 2.05
N PRO A 30 3.69 -7.32 1.30
CA PRO A 30 4.65 -8.26 1.88
C PRO A 30 5.81 -7.54 2.58
N GLY A 31 6.32 -8.15 3.64
CA GLY A 31 7.50 -7.70 4.38
C GLY A 31 7.24 -7.47 5.86
N TRP A 32 8.29 -7.09 6.58
CA TRP A 32 8.23 -6.80 8.01
C TRP A 32 8.31 -5.29 8.20
N TYR A 33 7.16 -4.68 8.48
CA TYR A 33 7.02 -3.24 8.64
C TYR A 33 6.14 -2.92 9.85
N ALA A 34 6.40 -1.78 10.49
CA ALA A 34 5.65 -1.28 11.63
C ALA A 34 5.42 0.24 11.49
N ASP A 35 4.62 0.80 12.40
CA ASP A 35 4.41 2.24 12.55
C ASP A 35 4.05 2.96 11.24
N PRO A 36 2.96 2.56 10.55
CA PRO A 36 2.62 3.17 9.27
C PRO A 36 2.18 4.62 9.46
N GLU A 37 2.96 5.56 8.94
CA GLU A 37 2.48 6.93 8.67
C GLU A 37 1.83 6.96 7.29
N VAL A 38 0.61 7.51 7.20
CA VAL A 38 -0.14 7.59 5.95
C VAL A 38 -0.42 9.04 5.57
N ILE A 39 -0.12 9.40 4.33
CA ILE A 39 -0.45 10.71 3.74
C ILE A 39 -0.95 10.55 2.31
N ILE A 40 -1.77 11.50 1.85
CA ILE A 40 -2.27 11.54 0.47
C ILE A 40 -1.56 12.68 -0.25
N TYR A 41 -0.79 12.35 -1.28
CA TYR A 41 -0.22 13.32 -2.22
C TYR A 41 -1.00 13.27 -3.53
N GLY A 42 -1.75 14.34 -3.80
CA GLY A 42 -2.68 14.40 -4.94
C GLY A 42 -3.77 13.34 -4.82
N ASP A 43 -3.76 12.37 -5.73
CA ASP A 43 -4.68 11.23 -5.81
C ASP A 43 -3.98 9.90 -5.44
N THR A 44 -2.85 9.96 -4.73
CA THR A 44 -2.03 8.79 -4.38
C THR A 44 -1.87 8.66 -2.88
N TYR A 45 -2.17 7.49 -2.34
CA TYR A 45 -1.90 7.13 -0.95
C TYR A 45 -0.43 6.74 -0.81
N TRP A 46 0.22 7.26 0.22
CA TRP A 46 1.59 6.92 0.57
C TRP A 46 1.66 6.41 2.01
N ILE A 47 2.44 5.35 2.22
CA ILE A 47 2.75 4.81 3.54
C ILE A 47 4.26 4.88 3.76
N TYR A 48 4.65 5.46 4.88
CA TYR A 48 6.03 5.59 5.35
C TYR A 48 6.18 4.78 6.65
N PRO A 49 6.60 3.51 6.59
CA PRO A 49 6.72 2.66 7.76
C PRO A 49 8.16 2.59 8.30
N THR A 50 8.29 2.07 9.52
CA THR A 50 9.54 1.46 10.02
C THR A 50 9.84 0.17 9.26
N TYR A 51 11.06 -0.03 8.76
CA TYR A 51 11.55 -1.35 8.33
C TYR A 51 11.94 -2.19 9.55
N SER A 52 11.19 -3.24 9.84
CA SER A 52 11.39 -4.09 11.02
C SER A 52 12.46 -5.15 10.76
N ALA A 53 13.62 -4.99 11.39
CA ALA A 53 14.77 -5.88 11.32
C ALA A 53 15.52 -5.90 12.66
N PRO A 54 16.56 -6.74 12.86
CA PRO A 54 17.41 -6.62 14.05
C PRO A 54 17.89 -5.19 14.25
N PHE A 55 18.03 -4.77 15.51
CA PHE A 55 18.27 -3.37 15.90
C PHE A 55 19.35 -2.63 15.08
N ASN A 56 20.44 -3.31 14.74
CA ASN A 56 21.55 -2.70 14.00
C ASN A 56 21.30 -2.58 12.49
N ASP A 57 20.34 -3.31 11.94
CA ASP A 57 20.08 -3.38 10.50
C ASP A 57 19.04 -2.35 10.04
N GLN A 58 18.30 -1.75 10.99
CA GLN A 58 17.28 -0.73 10.77
C GLN A 58 17.92 0.63 10.44
N THR A 59 18.36 0.77 9.19
CA THR A 59 19.28 1.84 8.72
C THR A 59 18.75 2.62 7.52
N PHE A 60 17.49 2.39 7.15
CA PHE A 60 16.81 3.03 6.03
C PHE A 60 15.28 3.02 6.22
N PHE A 61 14.60 3.83 5.42
CA PHE A 61 13.15 3.77 5.23
C PHE A 61 12.84 3.35 3.79
N ASP A 62 11.90 2.42 3.64
CA ASP A 62 11.17 2.22 2.38
C ASP A 62 9.90 3.09 2.42
N ALA A 63 9.24 3.26 1.28
CA ALA A 63 7.87 3.79 1.21
C ALA A 63 7.01 2.94 0.29
N PHE A 64 5.70 3.05 0.43
CA PHE A 64 4.73 2.34 -0.39
C PHE A 64 3.71 3.31 -0.92
N SER A 65 3.34 3.18 -2.20
CA SER A 65 2.30 4.00 -2.80
C SER A 65 1.21 3.18 -3.47
N SER A 66 -0.03 3.64 -3.38
CA SER A 66 -1.16 3.02 -4.06
C SER A 66 -2.16 4.07 -4.55
N LYS A 67 -2.85 3.78 -5.65
CA LYS A 67 -4.00 4.55 -6.13
C LYS A 67 -5.34 3.97 -5.66
N ASP A 68 -5.36 2.69 -5.29
CA ASP A 68 -6.58 1.90 -5.09
C ASP A 68 -6.63 1.18 -3.72
N LEU A 69 -5.64 1.42 -2.85
CA LEU A 69 -5.47 0.79 -1.52
C LEU A 69 -5.29 -0.73 -1.54
N VAL A 70 -5.18 -1.34 -2.73
CA VAL A 70 -5.04 -2.79 -2.91
C VAL A 70 -3.71 -3.13 -3.55
N ASN A 71 -3.36 -2.44 -4.63
CA ASN A 71 -2.11 -2.64 -5.36
C ASN A 71 -1.08 -1.63 -4.86
N TRP A 72 -0.03 -2.13 -4.22
CA TRP A 72 1.03 -1.33 -3.61
C TRP A 72 2.32 -1.41 -4.41
N THR A 73 2.88 -0.24 -4.72
CA THR A 73 4.24 -0.11 -5.29
C THR A 73 5.23 0.17 -4.17
N LYS A 74 6.26 -0.66 -4.04
CA LYS A 74 7.36 -0.44 -3.11
C LYS A 74 8.39 0.52 -3.69
N HIS A 75 8.81 1.48 -2.88
CA HIS A 75 9.90 2.42 -3.12
C HIS A 75 11.01 2.13 -2.12
N GLU A 76 12.09 1.51 -2.59
CA GLU A 76 13.14 1.03 -1.68
C GLU A 76 14.09 2.15 -1.27
N LYS A 77 14.47 2.16 0.03
CA LYS A 77 15.56 2.97 0.58
C LYS A 77 15.47 4.45 0.19
N ILE A 78 14.28 5.03 0.33
CA ILE A 78 14.02 6.44 0.02
C ILE A 78 14.81 7.42 0.90
N LEU A 79 15.26 6.96 2.07
CA LEU A 79 16.18 7.67 2.96
C LEU A 79 17.04 6.64 3.70
N THR A 80 18.34 6.88 3.81
CA THR A 80 19.25 6.01 4.54
C THR A 80 20.16 6.79 5.49
N THR A 81 20.88 6.08 6.35
CA THR A 81 21.94 6.66 7.21
C THR A 81 23.10 7.29 6.41
N LYS A 82 23.21 7.05 5.10
CA LYS A 82 24.20 7.73 4.25
C LYS A 82 23.87 9.22 4.09
N GLU A 83 22.58 9.54 3.99
CA GLU A 83 22.09 10.91 3.90
C GLU A 83 21.93 11.53 5.30
N VAL A 84 21.53 10.73 6.30
CA VAL A 84 21.36 11.16 7.70
C VAL A 84 22.58 10.77 8.54
N THR A 85 23.71 11.44 8.32
CA THR A 85 25.03 10.99 8.81
C THR A 85 25.21 10.95 10.33
N TRP A 86 24.36 11.65 11.08
CA TRP A 86 24.37 11.60 12.55
C TRP A 86 23.66 10.35 13.10
N ALA A 87 22.75 9.76 12.32
CA ALA A 87 22.06 8.52 12.68
C ALA A 87 22.90 7.31 12.24
N ARG A 88 22.99 6.29 13.11
CA ARG A 88 23.80 5.08 12.83
C ARG A 88 22.96 3.82 12.60
N ARG A 89 21.74 3.79 13.15
CA ARG A 89 20.80 2.66 13.20
C ARG A 89 19.50 3.13 13.85
N ALA A 90 18.52 2.24 14.02
CA ALA A 90 17.25 2.51 14.68
C ALA A 90 16.47 3.68 14.07
N MET A 91 16.41 3.71 12.73
CA MET A 91 15.55 4.64 12.01
C MET A 91 14.09 4.15 12.16
N TRP A 92 13.35 4.74 13.09
CA TRP A 92 12.03 4.27 13.53
C TRP A 92 10.95 5.34 13.40
N ALA A 93 9.71 4.87 13.26
CA ALA A 93 8.45 5.62 13.33
C ALA A 93 8.53 7.01 12.66
N PRO A 94 8.75 7.05 11.33
CA PRO A 94 8.82 8.32 10.63
C PRO A 94 7.45 8.99 10.58
N SER A 95 7.44 10.29 10.34
CA SER A 95 6.26 11.05 9.92
C SER A 95 6.64 11.96 8.76
N VAL A 96 5.65 12.37 7.97
CA VAL A 96 5.83 13.22 6.80
C VAL A 96 4.78 14.33 6.78
N LEU A 97 5.12 15.45 6.17
CA LEU A 97 4.25 16.61 6.01
C LEU A 97 4.41 17.22 4.63
N GLN A 98 3.42 17.99 4.20
CA GLN A 98 3.42 18.77 2.95
C GLN A 98 3.72 20.25 3.22
#